data_AF-A0A7J7NNH1-F1
#
_entry.id   AF-A0A7J7NNH1-F1
#
_cell.length_a   1.000
_cell.length_b   1.000
_cell.length_c   1.000
_cell.angle_alpha   90.00
_cell.angle_beta   90.00
_cell.angle_gamma   90.00
#
_symmetry.space_group_name_H-M   'P 1'
#
loop_
_entity.id
_entity.type
_entity.pdbx_description
1 polymer ?
#
loop_
_entity_poly.entity_id
_entity_poly.type
_entity_poly.pdbx_seq_one_letter_code
_entity_poly.pdbx_strand_id
1 'polypeptide(L)'
;MRVIFWNIRGIGNKRSRLSLRRLVNKFKPIFIFIAEPQIKPTITNILKLGLPDFSLSILSNDCDSKMGNLWCLRNTGFHDPILVAASNQHITISYDGLLISAVHGKVSISARRELWKEMENLANLNLPLLAIGDFNCIRS
;
A
#
# COMPACT_ATOMS: atom_id res chain seq x y z
N MET A 1 0.12 -16.14 -4.67
CA MET A 1 0.52 -14.91 -3.96
C MET A 1 -0.64 -14.41 -3.10
N ARG A 2 -0.36 -13.85 -1.90
CA ARG A 2 -1.39 -13.25 -1.03
C ARG A 2 -1.02 -11.79 -0.72
N VAL A 3 -1.94 -10.88 -0.98
CA VAL A 3 -1.79 -9.44 -0.77
C VAL A 3 -2.94 -8.95 0.09
N ILE A 4 -2.66 -8.08 1.05
CA ILE A 4 -3.68 -7.42 1.87
C ILE A 4 -3.61 -5.93 1.61
N PHE A 5 -4.77 -5.29 1.46
CA PHE A 5 -4.90 -3.84 1.56
C PHE A 5 -5.80 -3.51 2.75
N TRP A 6 -5.44 -2.48 3.51
CA TRP A 6 -6.30 -1.97 4.58
C TRP A 6 -6.16 -0.45 4.74
N ASN A 7 -7.24 0.29 4.47
CA ASN A 7 -7.40 1.65 5.00
C ASN A 7 -7.68 1.57 6.51
N ILE A 8 -6.65 1.83 7.31
CA ILE A 8 -6.69 1.57 8.75
C ILE A 8 -7.09 2.79 9.58
N ARG A 9 -7.04 4.00 8.99
CA ARG A 9 -7.34 5.28 9.65
C ARG A 9 -6.67 5.42 11.03
N GLY A 10 -5.38 5.12 11.09
CA GLY A 10 -4.56 5.19 12.30
C GLY A 10 -4.06 3.84 12.80
N ILE A 11 -2.77 3.55 12.61
CA ILE A 11 -2.08 2.35 13.14
C ILE A 11 -1.41 2.61 14.52
N GLY A 12 -1.45 3.86 15.00
CA GLY A 12 -0.84 4.29 16.26
C GLY A 12 -1.45 3.68 17.53
N ASN A 13 -2.66 3.11 17.47
CA ASN A 13 -3.32 2.50 18.62
C ASN A 13 -3.08 0.98 18.74
N LYS A 14 -3.13 0.45 19.96
CA LYS A 14 -2.84 -0.98 20.25
C LYS A 14 -3.83 -1.93 19.56
N ARG A 15 -5.10 -1.54 19.42
CA ARG A 15 -6.16 -2.37 18.84
C ARG A 15 -5.92 -2.61 17.35
N SER A 16 -5.65 -1.56 16.57
CA SER A 16 -5.31 -1.63 15.15
C SER A 16 -4.10 -2.54 14.92
N ARG A 17 -3.04 -2.40 15.72
CA ARG A 17 -1.85 -3.27 15.63
C ARG A 17 -2.13 -4.73 15.97
N LEU A 18 -2.97 -4.99 16.97
CA LEU A 18 -3.41 -6.36 17.30
C LEU A 18 -4.21 -7.00 16.16
N SER A 19 -5.16 -6.26 15.60
CA SER A 19 -5.96 -6.72 14.46
C SER A 19 -5.09 -6.99 13.23
N LEU A 20 -4.14 -6.10 12.93
CA LEU A 20 -3.19 -6.29 11.84
C LEU A 20 -2.38 -7.58 12.03
N ARG A 21 -1.81 -7.80 13.22
CA ARG A 21 -1.08 -9.04 13.54
C ARG A 21 -1.95 -10.29 13.37
N ARG A 22 -3.22 -10.25 13.76
CA ARG A 22 -4.16 -11.37 13.56
C ARG A 22 -4.37 -11.66 12.08
N LEU A 23 -4.53 -10.63 11.25
CA LEU A 23 -4.66 -10.78 9.79
C LEU A 23 -3.38 -11.39 9.19
N VAL A 24 -2.21 -10.88 9.58
CA VAL A 24 -0.92 -11.40 9.10
C VAL A 24 -0.72 -12.85 9.50
N ASN A 25 -1.00 -13.20 10.75
CA ASN A 25 -0.85 -14.57 11.23
C ASN A 25 -1.82 -15.54 10.55
N LYS A 26 -3.06 -15.10 10.29
CA LYS A 26 -4.08 -15.93 9.63
C LYS A 26 -3.78 -16.13 8.14
N PHE A 27 -3.48 -15.05 7.43
CA PHE A 27 -3.41 -15.05 5.98
C PHE A 27 -2.00 -15.15 5.41
N LYS A 28 -0.94 -14.98 6.23
CA LYS A 28 0.47 -15.05 5.81
C LYS A 28 0.73 -14.35 4.45
N PRO A 29 0.39 -13.05 4.33
CA PRO A 29 0.56 -12.31 3.08
C PRO A 29 2.03 -12.06 2.75
N ILE A 30 2.32 -11.87 1.47
CA ILE A 30 3.63 -11.43 0.97
C ILE A 30 3.73 -9.91 1.08
N PHE A 31 2.69 -9.21 0.65
CA PHE A 31 2.60 -7.75 0.70
C PHE A 31 1.41 -7.30 1.54
N ILE A 32 1.61 -6.24 2.31
CA ILE A 32 0.55 -5.55 3.04
C ILE A 32 0.63 -4.08 2.66
N PHE A 33 -0.48 -3.56 2.16
CA PHE A 33 -0.67 -2.15 1.91
C PHE A 33 -1.53 -1.54 3.02
N ILE A 34 -1.02 -0.49 3.65
CA ILE A 34 -1.72 0.25 4.70
C ILE A 34 -1.99 1.67 4.20
N ALA A 35 -3.26 2.04 4.12
CA ALA A 35 -3.68 3.41 3.87
C ALA A 35 -4.04 4.13 5.17
N GLU A 36 -3.78 5.43 5.22
CA GLU A 36 -4.00 6.32 6.37
C GLU A 36 -3.37 5.80 7.69
N PRO A 37 -2.05 5.55 7.74
CA PRO A 37 -1.40 5.11 8.97
C PRO A 37 -1.43 6.18 10.09
N GLN A 38 -1.57 7.47 9.73
CA GLN A 38 -1.56 8.65 10.62
C GLN A 38 -0.29 8.84 11.46
N ILE A 39 0.77 8.10 11.14
CA ILE A 39 2.11 8.23 11.71
C ILE A 39 3.14 8.08 10.57
N LYS A 40 4.41 8.42 10.80
CA LYS A 40 5.51 8.23 9.82
C LYS A 40 6.09 6.81 9.87
N PRO A 41 6.58 6.25 8.75
CA PRO A 41 7.17 4.90 8.68
C PRO A 41 8.61 4.88 9.24
N THR A 42 8.79 5.36 10.47
CA THR A 42 10.09 5.28 11.15
C THR A 42 10.34 3.85 11.63
N ILE A 43 11.62 3.45 11.72
CA ILE A 43 12.02 2.13 12.24
C ILE A 43 11.31 1.82 13.56
N THR A 44 11.29 2.78 14.49
CA THR A 44 10.60 2.64 15.79
C THR A 44 9.10 2.37 15.65
N ASN A 45 8.41 3.03 14.72
CA ASN A 45 6.98 2.81 14.50
C ASN A 45 6.70 1.47 13.84
N ILE A 46 7.56 1.03 12.92
CA ILE A 46 7.45 -0.25 12.23
C ILE A 46 7.70 -1.41 13.21
N LEU A 47 8.72 -1.31 14.06
CA LEU A 47 8.97 -2.29 15.12
C LEU A 47 7.77 -2.45 16.07
N LYS A 48 7.09 -1.35 16.40
CA LYS A 48 5.88 -1.37 17.24
C LYS A 48 4.71 -2.14 16.61
N LEU A 49 4.71 -2.37 15.29
CA LEU A 49 3.69 -3.20 14.62
C LEU A 49 3.75 -4.66 15.08
N GLY A 50 4.93 -5.13 15.51
CA GLY A 50 5.14 -6.50 15.97
C GLY A 50 4.94 -7.53 14.85
N LEU A 51 5.51 -7.24 13.68
CA LEU A 51 5.49 -8.08 12.48
C LEU A 51 6.92 -8.56 12.19
N PRO A 52 7.44 -9.58 12.88
CA PRO A 52 8.85 -9.97 12.79
C PRO A 52 9.26 -10.47 11.40
N ASP A 53 8.31 -11.08 10.66
CA ASP A 53 8.56 -11.60 9.31
C ASP A 53 8.46 -10.52 8.23
N PHE A 54 8.41 -9.23 8.60
CA PHE A 54 8.25 -8.12 7.67
C PHE A 54 9.44 -7.16 7.72
N SER A 55 9.81 -6.63 6.55
CA SER A 55 10.92 -5.71 6.38
C SER A 55 10.69 -4.41 7.16
N LEU A 56 11.77 -3.87 7.74
CA LEU A 56 11.79 -2.53 8.32
C LEU A 56 11.92 -1.44 7.26
N SER A 57 12.29 -1.80 6.03
CA SER A 57 12.27 -0.88 4.90
C SER A 57 10.88 -0.90 4.26
N ILE A 58 10.19 0.24 4.34
CA ILE A 58 8.82 0.42 3.85
C ILE A 58 8.86 1.28 2.61
N LEU A 59 8.20 0.83 1.54
CA LEU A 59 7.91 1.70 0.41
C LEU A 59 6.69 2.55 0.78
N SER A 60 6.81 3.87 0.65
CA SER A 60 5.71 4.82 0.84
C SER A 60 5.50 5.64 -0.42
N ASN A 61 4.34 6.27 -0.54
CA ASN A 61 4.10 7.32 -1.53
C ASN A 61 4.47 8.71 -1.01
N ASP A 62 5.44 8.78 -0.09
CA ASP A 62 6.03 10.06 0.28
C ASP A 62 6.56 10.71 -1.01
N CYS A 63 6.21 11.98 -1.25
CA CYS A 63 6.78 12.78 -2.32
C CYS A 63 7.42 14.04 -1.72
N ASP A 64 8.29 14.70 -2.48
CA ASP A 64 9.15 15.80 -2.00
C ASP A 64 8.41 16.94 -1.27
N SER A 65 7.10 17.06 -1.47
CA SER A 65 6.27 18.12 -0.87
C SER A 65 5.20 17.63 0.10
N LYS A 66 4.93 16.32 0.19
CA LYS A 66 3.81 15.79 1.00
C LYS A 66 4.14 14.44 1.63
N MET A 67 3.80 14.33 2.91
CA MET A 67 3.82 13.06 3.61
C MET A 67 2.80 12.12 2.95
N GLY A 68 3.30 10.99 2.49
CA GLY A 68 2.56 9.88 1.92
C GLY A 68 1.57 9.31 2.93
N ASN A 69 0.49 8.75 2.38
CA ASN A 69 -0.60 8.15 3.13
C ASN A 69 -0.75 6.64 2.86
N LEU A 70 0.15 6.07 2.07
CA LEU A 70 0.20 4.66 1.71
C LEU A 70 1.55 4.09 2.10
N TRP A 71 1.53 2.92 2.73
CA TRP A 71 2.70 2.11 3.03
C TRP A 71 2.57 0.75 2.37
N CYS A 72 3.69 0.22 1.88
CA CYS A 72 3.83 -1.15 1.41
C CYS A 72 4.87 -1.88 2.27
N LEU A 73 4.39 -2.83 3.07
CA LEU A 73 5.22 -3.72 3.87
C LEU A 73 5.41 -5.04 3.11
N ARG A 74 6.65 -5.52 3.08
CA ARG A 74 7.03 -6.79 2.45
C ARG A 74 7.43 -7.82 3.48
N ASN A 75 6.99 -9.06 3.30
CA ASN A 75 7.47 -10.20 4.07
C ASN A 75 8.93 -10.57 3.69
N THR A 76 9.82 -10.71 4.66
CA THR A 76 11.26 -10.93 4.49
C THR A 76 11.61 -12.27 3.86
N GLY A 77 10.72 -13.26 3.91
CA GLY A 77 10.88 -14.57 3.27
C GLY A 77 10.77 -14.55 1.74
N PHE A 78 10.51 -13.39 1.13
CA PHE A 78 10.37 -13.20 -0.32
C PHE A 78 11.38 -12.16 -0.83
N HIS A 79 11.64 -12.11 -2.14
CA HIS A 79 12.54 -11.12 -2.73
C HIS A 79 11.89 -9.72 -2.81
N ASP A 80 12.71 -8.67 -2.93
CA ASP A 80 12.22 -7.29 -3.00
C ASP A 80 11.47 -7.01 -4.31
N PRO A 81 10.33 -6.30 -4.28
CA PRO A 81 9.66 -5.85 -5.48
C PRO A 81 10.36 -4.63 -6.07
N ILE A 82 10.02 -4.31 -7.32
CA ILE A 82 10.49 -3.09 -7.98
C ILE A 82 9.41 -2.02 -7.82
N LEU A 83 9.76 -0.84 -7.28
CA LEU A 83 8.86 0.31 -7.31
C LEU A 83 8.74 0.83 -8.74
N VAL A 84 7.54 0.80 -9.31
CA VAL A 84 7.28 1.19 -10.70
C VAL A 84 6.79 2.64 -10.78
N ALA A 85 5.86 3.00 -9.91
CA ALA A 85 5.28 4.34 -9.88
C ALA A 85 4.71 4.63 -8.48
N ALA A 86 4.68 5.91 -8.11
CA ALA A 86 4.01 6.37 -6.91
C ALA A 86 3.48 7.79 -7.11
N SER A 87 2.33 8.07 -6.52
CA SER A 87 1.73 9.40 -6.49
C SER A 87 1.02 9.61 -5.15
N ASN A 88 0.45 10.80 -4.92
CA ASN A 88 -0.32 11.06 -3.71
C ASN A 88 -1.62 10.21 -3.59
N GLN A 89 -1.96 9.39 -4.59
CA GLN A 89 -3.13 8.52 -4.60
C GLN A 89 -2.80 7.03 -4.78
N HIS A 90 -1.57 6.63 -5.14
CA HIS A 90 -1.22 5.22 -5.27
C HIS A 90 0.27 4.91 -5.07
N ILE A 91 0.58 3.63 -4.85
CA ILE A 91 1.92 3.03 -4.99
C ILE A 91 1.75 1.82 -5.90
N THR A 92 2.57 1.72 -6.94
CA THR A 92 2.61 0.58 -7.84
C THR A 92 3.97 -0.10 -7.75
N ILE A 93 3.94 -1.39 -7.44
CA ILE A 93 5.13 -2.25 -7.47
C ILE A 93 5.00 -3.31 -8.58
N SER A 94 6.13 -3.77 -9.10
CA SER A 94 6.23 -4.96 -9.96
C SER A 94 6.82 -6.11 -9.14
N TYR A 95 6.18 -7.28 -9.26
CA TYR A 95 6.59 -8.50 -8.58
C TYR A 95 6.27 -9.70 -9.48
N ASP A 96 7.29 -10.48 -9.86
CA ASP A 96 7.16 -11.65 -10.75
C ASP A 96 6.33 -11.39 -12.04
N GLY A 97 6.54 -10.23 -12.67
CA GLY A 97 5.83 -9.85 -13.91
C GLY A 97 4.39 -9.35 -13.72
N LEU A 98 3.91 -9.23 -12.47
CA LEU A 98 2.62 -8.65 -12.12
C LEU A 98 2.81 -7.25 -11.54
N LEU A 99 2.03 -6.29 -12.04
CA LEU A 99 1.90 -4.97 -11.42
C LEU A 99 0.86 -5.03 -10.30
N ILE A 100 1.20 -4.51 -9.13
CA ILE A 100 0.31 -4.39 -7.98
C ILE A 100 0.23 -2.91 -7.60
N SER A 101 -0.91 -2.29 -7.86
CA SER A 101 -1.18 -0.90 -7.51
C SER A 101 -2.08 -0.83 -6.29
N ALA A 102 -1.54 -0.34 -5.18
CA ALA A 102 -2.30 -0.01 -4.00
C ALA A 102 -2.80 1.43 -4.09
N VAL A 103 -4.11 1.62 -4.00
CA VAL A 103 -4.78 2.90 -4.27
C VAL A 103 -5.43 3.44 -3.00
N HIS A 104 -5.21 4.73 -2.75
CA HIS A 104 -6.01 5.54 -1.84
C HIS A 104 -6.44 6.80 -2.60
N GLY A 105 -7.55 6.70 -3.30
CA GLY A 105 -8.07 7.76 -4.16
C GLY A 105 -8.55 8.95 -3.34
N LYS A 106 -8.42 10.17 -3.87
CA LYS A 106 -9.00 11.37 -3.25
C LYS A 106 -10.52 11.30 -3.28
N VAL A 107 -11.19 11.97 -2.35
CA VAL A 107 -12.66 12.07 -2.32
C VAL A 107 -13.21 12.91 -3.48
N SER A 108 -12.44 13.87 -3.98
CA SER A 108 -12.84 14.70 -5.13
C SER A 108 -12.80 13.91 -6.45
N ILE A 109 -13.90 13.95 -7.20
CA ILE A 109 -14.01 13.36 -8.55
C ILE A 109 -12.96 13.98 -9.49
N SER A 110 -12.78 15.31 -9.46
CA SER A 110 -11.82 15.97 -10.34
C SER A 110 -10.39 15.53 -10.05
N ALA A 111 -10.04 15.38 -8.77
CA ALA A 111 -8.70 14.95 -8.37
C ALA A 111 -8.44 13.46 -8.65
N ARG A 112 -9.49 12.62 -8.72
CA ARG A 112 -9.36 11.21 -9.14
C ARG A 112 -9.13 11.05 -10.65
N ARG A 113 -9.40 12.06 -11.48
CA ARG A 113 -9.08 11.97 -12.92
C ARG A 113 -7.58 11.74 -13.16
N GLU A 114 -6.73 12.35 -12.34
CA GLU A 114 -5.29 12.14 -12.36
C GLU A 114 -4.93 10.68 -12.04
N LEU A 115 -5.51 10.12 -10.97
CA LEU A 115 -5.35 8.71 -10.60
C LEU A 115 -5.74 7.78 -11.75
N TRP A 116 -6.90 8.00 -12.40
CA TRP A 116 -7.34 7.14 -13.49
C TRP A 116 -6.44 7.23 -14.71
N LYS A 117 -5.92 8.41 -15.04
CA LYS A 117 -4.93 8.59 -16.11
C LYS A 117 -3.63 7.85 -15.80
N GLU A 118 -3.16 7.88 -14.56
CA GLU A 118 -1.98 7.10 -14.13
C GLU A 118 -2.25 5.59 -14.23
N MET A 119 -3.44 5.13 -13.83
CA MET A 119 -3.82 3.71 -13.97
C MET A 119 -3.91 3.26 -15.43
N GLU A 120 -4.41 4.11 -16.33
CA GLU A 120 -4.44 3.84 -17.77
C GLU A 120 -3.02 3.72 -18.36
N ASN A 121 -2.10 4.60 -17.96
CA ASN A 121 -0.69 4.49 -18.34
C ASN A 121 -0.06 3.18 -17.87
N LEU A 122 -0.38 2.73 -16.64
CA LEU A 122 0.09 1.45 -16.12
C LEU A 122 -0.51 0.26 -16.89
N ALA A 123 -1.79 0.32 -17.26
CA ALA A 123 -2.45 -0.71 -18.06
C ALA A 123 -1.82 -0.84 -19.46
N ASN A 124 -1.36 0.27 -20.04
CA ASN A 124 -0.68 0.30 -21.33
C ASN A 124 0.72 -0.34 -21.32
N LEU A 125 1.26 -0.71 -20.15
CA LEU A 125 2.51 -1.47 -20.05
C LEU A 125 2.36 -2.94 -20.49
N ASN A 126 1.14 -3.39 -20.82
CA ASN A 126 0.83 -4.76 -21.26
C ASN A 126 1.29 -5.85 -20.28
N LEU A 127 1.32 -5.52 -18.98
CA LEU A 127 1.51 -6.48 -17.90
C LEU A 127 0.19 -6.68 -17.15
N PRO A 128 -0.06 -7.87 -16.57
CA PRO A 128 -1.18 -8.04 -15.63
C PRO A 128 -1.12 -6.97 -14.53
N LEU A 129 -2.26 -6.35 -14.24
CA LEU A 129 -2.39 -5.29 -13.23
C LEU A 129 -3.44 -5.66 -12.20
N LEU A 130 -3.01 -5.78 -10.94
CA LEU A 130 -3.87 -5.84 -9.77
C LEU A 130 -3.98 -4.44 -9.17
N ALA A 131 -5.12 -3.78 -9.37
CA ALA A 131 -5.46 -2.57 -8.63
C ALA A 131 -6.29 -2.92 -7.38
N ILE A 132 -5.81 -2.55 -6.20
CA ILE A 132 -6.47 -2.83 -4.92
C ILE A 132 -6.44 -1.59 -4.03
N GLY A 133 -7.53 -1.27 -3.36
CA GLY A 133 -7.52 -0.07 -2.54
C GLY A 133 -8.85 0.46 -2.08
N ASP A 134 -8.76 1.62 -1.44
CA ASP A 134 -9.88 2.51 -1.19
C ASP A 134 -9.90 3.58 -2.28
N PHE A 135 -10.76 3.39 -3.27
CA PHE A 135 -10.86 4.29 -4.41
C PHE A 135 -11.69 5.54 -4.10
N ASN A 136 -12.31 5.63 -2.91
CA ASN A 136 -13.27 6.68 -2.54
C ASN A 136 -14.36 6.91 -3.62
N CYS A 137 -14.75 5.83 -4.31
CA CYS A 137 -15.82 5.85 -5.31
C CYS A 137 -16.68 4.58 -5.19
N ILE A 138 -17.97 4.74 -5.44
CA ILE A 138 -18.90 3.63 -5.62
C ILE A 138 -19.18 3.56 -7.12
N ARG A 139 -19.14 2.36 -7.69
CA ARG A 139 -19.55 2.15 -9.08
C ARG A 139 -21.07 2.35 -9.16
N SER A 140 -21.49 3.37 -9.90
CA SER A 140 -22.89 3.56 -10.31
C SER A 140 -23.35 2.45 -11.25
#